data_AF-A0A3F2RMR7-F1
#
_entry.id   AF-A0A3F2RMR7-F1
#
_cell.length_a   1.000
_cell.length_b   1.000
_cell.length_c   1.000
_cell.angle_alpha   90.00
_cell.angle_beta   90.00
_cell.angle_gamma   90.00
#
_symmetry.space_group_name_H-M   'P 1'
#
loop_
_entity.id
_entity.type
_entity.pdbx_description
1 polymer ?
#
loop_
_entity_poly.entity_id
_entity_poly.type
_entity_poly.pdbx_seq_one_letter_code
_entity_poly.pdbx_strand_id
1 'polypeptide(L)'
;MARKWFQLVGEDGNALISADAVSVNIKDVDSFRDAVKEKCSNTLANVDAANLTVFANRATYEANQEPLKSSAALVDLGKDEDGALIVQVHQRAESAPIYFILPETREKVEKAVFVIVEEDEDFSGVGMGVFFSPTLAVTCDHNLTEQHTVGSAVLLALKEEMVDVEVVARNSELDYAILKASSPRI
;
A
#
# COMPACT_ATOMS: atom_id res chain seq x y z
N MET A 1 -1.37 41.98 -0.77
CA MET A 1 -1.98 40.71 -0.34
C MET A 1 -3.47 40.91 -0.13
N ALA A 2 -4.30 39.99 -0.62
CA ALA A 2 -5.72 39.94 -0.32
C ALA A 2 -6.05 38.65 0.43
N ARG A 3 -6.85 38.78 1.48
CA ARG A 3 -7.36 37.64 2.23
C ARG A 3 -8.44 36.93 1.40
N LYS A 4 -8.32 35.61 1.28
CA LYS A 4 -9.29 34.74 0.59
C LYS A 4 -9.68 33.58 1.50
N TRP A 5 -10.97 33.45 1.75
CA TRP A 5 -11.56 32.36 2.51
C TRP A 5 -11.74 31.12 1.63
N PHE A 6 -11.51 29.96 2.22
CA PHE A 6 -11.60 28.67 1.54
C PHE A 6 -11.98 27.57 2.51
N GLN A 7 -12.50 26.47 1.95
CA GLN A 7 -12.71 25.21 2.66
C GLN A 7 -12.06 24.08 1.85
N LEU A 8 -11.25 23.28 2.52
CA LEU A 8 -10.65 22.09 1.92
C LEU A 8 -11.63 20.92 2.03
N VAL A 9 -11.88 20.23 0.93
CA VAL A 9 -12.75 19.05 0.88
C VAL A 9 -12.02 17.86 0.27
N GLY A 10 -12.39 16.65 0.70
CA GLY A 10 -11.92 15.40 0.11
C GLY A 10 -12.69 15.03 -1.17
N GLU A 11 -12.33 13.89 -1.76
CA GLU A 11 -13.05 13.34 -2.92
C GLU A 11 -14.50 12.97 -2.60
N ASP A 12 -14.78 12.59 -1.36
CA ASP A 12 -16.11 12.32 -0.83
C ASP A 12 -16.95 13.60 -0.61
N GLY A 13 -16.37 14.78 -0.83
CA GLY A 13 -17.00 16.08 -0.63
C GLY A 13 -17.14 16.51 0.83
N ASN A 14 -16.60 15.72 1.77
CA ASN A 14 -16.55 16.06 3.18
C ASN A 14 -15.44 17.08 3.45
N ALA A 15 -15.68 17.96 4.41
CA ALA A 15 -14.72 18.97 4.82
C ALA A 15 -13.53 18.30 5.54
N LEU A 16 -12.32 18.52 5.02
CA LEU A 16 -11.07 18.08 5.66
C LEU A 16 -10.63 19.06 6.75
N ILE A 17 -11.00 20.33 6.61
CA ILE A 17 -10.80 21.38 7.61
C ILE A 17 -12.03 22.29 7.66
N SER A 18 -12.21 22.98 8.78
CA SER A 18 -13.11 24.13 8.86
C SER A 18 -12.66 25.23 7.90
N ALA A 19 -13.59 26.09 7.49
CA ALA A 19 -13.27 27.22 6.62
C ALA A 19 -12.16 28.09 7.25
N ASP A 20 -11.18 28.46 6.44
CA ASP A 20 -10.03 29.25 6.86
C ASP A 20 -9.65 30.22 5.74
N ALA A 21 -8.67 31.09 5.96
CA ALA A 21 -8.27 32.10 4.99
C ALA A 21 -6.76 32.10 4.73
N VAL A 22 -6.40 32.37 3.48
CA VAL A 22 -5.02 32.59 3.02
C VAL A 22 -4.84 34.02 2.51
N SER A 23 -3.61 34.51 2.58
CA SER A 23 -3.22 35.79 2.00
C SER A 23 -2.57 35.56 0.65
N VAL A 24 -3.20 36.04 -0.43
CA VAL A 24 -2.69 35.85 -1.79
C VAL A 24 -2.14 37.16 -2.36
N ASN A 25 -0.96 37.10 -2.97
CA ASN A 25 -0.33 38.26 -3.61
C ASN A 25 -0.93 38.56 -4.98
N ILE A 26 -0.99 37.54 -5.84
CA ILE A 26 -1.63 37.60 -7.15
C ILE A 26 -2.99 36.93 -7.02
N LYS A 27 -4.06 37.60 -7.43
CA LYS A 27 -5.43 37.11 -7.23
C LYS A 27 -5.85 36.16 -8.35
N ASP A 28 -5.07 35.13 -8.62
CA ASP A 28 -5.44 34.04 -9.52
C ASP A 28 -5.52 32.70 -8.77
N VAL A 29 -6.07 31.69 -9.43
CA VAL A 29 -6.25 30.36 -8.84
C VAL A 29 -4.91 29.67 -8.59
N ASP A 30 -3.91 29.87 -9.46
CA ASP A 30 -2.59 29.25 -9.32
C ASP A 30 -1.87 29.71 -8.04
N SER A 31 -1.74 31.02 -7.85
CA SER A 31 -1.13 31.60 -6.65
C SER A 31 -1.92 31.29 -5.38
N PHE A 32 -3.24 31.12 -5.51
CA PHE A 32 -4.10 30.72 -4.41
C PHE A 32 -3.87 29.25 -4.00
N ARG A 33 -3.69 28.34 -4.96
CA ARG A 33 -3.36 26.93 -4.69
C ARG A 33 -2.05 26.80 -3.92
N ASP A 34 -1.04 27.57 -4.32
CA ASP A 34 0.26 27.60 -3.62
C ASP A 34 0.09 28.08 -2.17
N ALA A 35 -0.67 29.16 -1.96
CA ALA A 35 -0.94 29.67 -0.61
C ALA A 35 -1.73 28.67 0.25
N VAL A 36 -2.69 27.94 -0.33
CA VAL A 36 -3.44 26.87 0.36
C VAL A 36 -2.51 25.69 0.70
N LYS A 37 -1.64 25.28 -0.22
CA LYS A 37 -0.64 24.22 0.01
C LYS A 37 0.33 24.58 1.13
N GLU A 38 0.82 25.82 1.17
CA GLU A 38 1.69 26.31 2.23
C GLU A 38 0.97 26.26 3.59
N LYS A 39 -0.28 26.75 3.63
CA LYS A 39 -1.06 26.80 4.87
C LYS A 39 -1.50 25.42 5.37
N CYS A 40 -1.88 24.52 4.47
CA CYS A 40 -2.35 23.17 4.79
C CYS A 40 -1.27 22.12 4.51
N SER A 41 0.00 22.45 4.75
CA SER A 41 1.16 21.61 4.40
C SER A 41 1.09 20.19 4.97
N ASN A 42 0.57 20.02 6.18
CA ASN A 42 0.38 18.70 6.80
C ASN A 42 -0.69 17.87 6.07
N THR A 43 -1.88 18.45 5.84
CA THR A 43 -2.99 17.77 5.16
C THR A 43 -2.70 17.49 3.70
N LEU A 44 -1.92 18.37 3.07
CA LEU A 44 -1.60 18.30 1.65
C LEU A 44 -0.22 17.73 1.37
N ALA A 45 0.52 17.18 2.34
CA ALA A 45 1.95 16.86 2.22
C ALA A 45 2.36 16.22 0.88
N ASN A 46 1.57 15.25 0.40
CA ASN A 46 1.84 14.47 -0.82
C ASN A 46 1.04 14.92 -2.06
N VAL A 47 0.39 16.08 -2.01
CA VAL A 47 -0.45 16.62 -3.09
C VAL A 47 0.21 17.86 -3.67
N ASP A 48 0.48 17.86 -4.97
CA ASP A 48 0.97 19.07 -5.65
C ASP A 48 -0.13 20.13 -5.72
N ALA A 49 0.24 21.40 -5.53
CA ALA A 49 -0.71 22.51 -5.59
C ALA A 49 -1.49 22.55 -6.92
N ALA A 50 -0.83 22.19 -8.03
CA ALA A 50 -1.44 22.10 -9.35
C ALA A 50 -2.58 21.07 -9.45
N ASN A 51 -2.59 20.04 -8.60
CA ASN A 51 -3.61 18.98 -8.56
C ASN A 51 -4.85 19.35 -7.73
N LEU A 52 -4.84 20.52 -7.07
CA LEU A 52 -5.99 21.01 -6.32
C LEU A 52 -7.05 21.58 -7.26
N THR A 53 -8.28 21.09 -7.18
CA THR A 53 -9.39 21.64 -7.98
C THR A 53 -10.10 22.72 -7.18
N VAL A 54 -10.34 23.89 -7.79
CA VAL A 54 -10.91 25.05 -7.08
C VAL A 54 -12.24 25.43 -7.69
N PHE A 55 -13.27 25.55 -6.86
CA PHE A 55 -14.61 26.00 -7.23
C PHE A 55 -14.93 27.34 -6.56
N ALA A 56 -15.84 28.10 -7.15
CA ALA A 56 -16.14 29.46 -6.71
C ALA A 56 -16.73 29.51 -5.30
N ASN A 57 -17.58 28.54 -4.93
CA ASN A 57 -18.17 28.37 -3.60
C ASN A 57 -18.84 26.98 -3.46
N ARG A 58 -19.39 26.69 -2.27
CA ARG A 58 -20.06 25.42 -1.96
C ARG A 58 -21.24 25.12 -2.90
N ALA A 59 -22.07 26.11 -3.23
CA ALA A 59 -23.20 25.92 -4.13
C ALA A 59 -22.75 25.53 -5.55
N THR A 60 -21.68 26.13 -6.07
CA THR A 60 -21.12 25.76 -7.39
C THR A 60 -20.52 24.36 -7.39
N TYR A 61 -19.89 23.96 -6.28
CA TYR A 61 -19.34 22.62 -6.09
C TYR A 61 -20.44 21.56 -6.07
N GLU A 62 -21.47 21.74 -5.24
CA GLU A 62 -22.58 20.78 -5.10
C GLU A 62 -23.45 20.69 -6.38
N ALA A 63 -23.53 21.77 -7.14
CA ALA A 63 -24.18 21.78 -8.45
C ALA A 63 -23.34 21.14 -9.57
N ASN A 64 -22.16 20.58 -9.25
CA ASN A 64 -21.21 19.99 -10.20
C ASN A 64 -20.86 20.95 -11.37
N GLN A 65 -20.74 22.25 -11.08
CA GLN A 65 -20.32 23.22 -12.09
C GLN A 65 -18.84 23.05 -12.44
N GLU A 66 -18.43 23.57 -13.59
CA GLU A 66 -17.03 23.52 -14.00
C GLU A 66 -16.12 24.24 -12.98
N PRO A 67 -14.99 23.63 -12.62
CA PRO A 67 -14.02 24.26 -11.72
C PRO A 67 -13.35 25.47 -12.40
N LEU A 68 -12.81 26.35 -11.56
CA LEU A 68 -12.09 27.52 -12.03
C LEU A 68 -10.77 27.10 -12.71
N LYS A 69 -10.49 27.74 -13.85
CA LYS A 69 -9.20 27.58 -14.54
C LYS A 69 -8.07 28.19 -13.71
N SER A 70 -6.85 27.69 -13.86
CA SER A 70 -5.66 28.19 -13.13
C SER A 70 -5.44 29.70 -13.30
N SER A 71 -5.72 30.24 -14.49
CA SER A 71 -5.60 31.67 -14.80
C SER A 71 -6.82 32.50 -14.41
N ALA A 72 -7.85 31.91 -13.78
CA ALA A 72 -9.06 32.63 -13.42
C ALA A 72 -8.78 33.64 -12.31
N ALA A 73 -9.27 34.87 -12.48
CA ALA A 73 -9.10 35.92 -11.49
C ALA A 73 -10.08 35.73 -10.31
N LEU A 74 -9.55 35.81 -9.09
CA LEU A 74 -10.29 35.65 -7.84
C LEU A 74 -10.74 37.00 -7.26
N VAL A 75 -10.92 38.04 -8.07
CA VAL A 75 -11.16 39.41 -7.55
C VAL A 75 -12.37 39.46 -6.62
N ASP A 76 -13.47 38.79 -7.01
CA ASP A 76 -14.75 38.85 -6.30
C ASP A 76 -15.14 37.60 -5.48
N LEU A 77 -14.26 36.61 -5.38
CA LEU A 77 -14.52 35.33 -4.70
C LEU A 77 -13.88 35.26 -3.31
N GLY A 78 -14.39 34.43 -2.39
CA GLY A 78 -13.74 34.16 -1.10
C GLY A 78 -13.60 35.39 -0.19
N LYS A 79 -14.56 36.32 -0.22
CA LYS A 79 -14.49 37.58 0.55
C LYS A 79 -14.76 37.35 2.05
N ASP A 80 -15.56 36.35 2.36
CA ASP A 80 -16.02 35.97 3.70
C ASP A 80 -16.15 34.44 3.79
N GLU A 81 -16.47 33.96 4.99
CA GLU A 81 -16.59 32.53 5.29
C GLU A 81 -17.76 31.87 4.53
N ASP A 82 -18.88 32.56 4.39
CA ASP A 82 -20.07 32.05 3.66
C ASP A 82 -19.80 31.92 2.15
N GLY A 83 -19.00 32.82 1.59
CA GLY A 83 -18.54 32.84 0.20
C GLY A 83 -17.19 32.16 -0.01
N ALA A 84 -16.75 31.29 0.90
CA ALA A 84 -15.47 30.59 0.82
C ALA A 84 -15.35 29.75 -0.46
N LEU A 85 -14.17 29.77 -1.08
CA LEU A 85 -13.86 28.90 -2.21
C LEU A 85 -13.77 27.44 -1.76
N ILE A 86 -14.23 26.51 -2.59
CA ILE A 86 -14.03 25.08 -2.32
C ILE A 86 -12.75 24.62 -3.00
N VAL A 87 -11.86 24.02 -2.22
CA VAL A 87 -10.63 23.39 -2.71
C VAL A 87 -10.77 21.89 -2.54
N GLN A 88 -10.99 21.19 -3.64
CA GLN A 88 -11.10 19.74 -3.65
C GLN A 88 -9.72 19.11 -3.82
N VAL A 89 -9.39 18.25 -2.88
CA VAL A 89 -8.19 17.41 -2.90
C VAL A 89 -8.55 16.11 -3.60
N HIS A 90 -8.01 15.92 -4.78
CA HIS A 90 -7.94 14.59 -5.38
C HIS A 90 -6.80 13.89 -4.67
N GLN A 91 -7.09 12.85 -3.90
CA GLN A 91 -6.01 12.03 -3.42
C GLN A 91 -5.36 11.49 -4.67
N ARG A 92 -4.05 11.75 -4.84
CA ARG A 92 -3.28 10.96 -5.79
C ARG A 92 -3.58 9.53 -5.37
N ALA A 93 -4.30 8.78 -6.22
CA ALA A 93 -4.62 7.38 -5.98
C ALA A 93 -3.37 6.82 -5.36
N GLU A 94 -3.45 6.44 -4.07
CA GLU A 94 -2.29 5.91 -3.36
C GLU A 94 -1.74 4.89 -4.35
N SER A 95 -0.55 5.15 -4.89
CA SER A 95 0.11 4.15 -5.69
C SER A 95 0.29 3.04 -4.68
N ALA A 96 -0.62 2.06 -4.72
CA ALA A 96 -0.79 1.07 -3.68
C ALA A 96 0.60 0.69 -3.22
N PRO A 97 0.95 0.87 -1.95
CA PRO A 97 2.34 0.86 -1.52
C PRO A 97 2.99 -0.38 -2.11
N ILE A 98 3.89 -0.18 -3.08
CA ILE A 98 4.46 -1.23 -3.94
C ILE A 98 5.29 -2.22 -3.09
N TYR A 99 5.46 -1.89 -1.81
CA TYR A 99 6.22 -2.61 -0.79
C TYR A 99 5.36 -3.58 0.04
N PHE A 100 4.03 -3.52 -0.02
CA PHE A 100 3.19 -4.49 0.68
C PHE A 100 2.82 -5.63 -0.27
N ILE A 101 3.24 -6.84 0.11
CA ILE A 101 2.75 -8.09 -0.49
C ILE A 101 1.22 -8.00 -0.50
N LEU A 102 0.62 -7.93 -1.69
CA LEU A 102 -0.82 -7.84 -1.85
C LEU A 102 -1.49 -8.98 -1.07
N PRO A 103 -2.69 -8.79 -0.47
CA PRO A 103 -3.37 -9.84 0.28
C PRO A 103 -3.44 -11.18 -0.47
N GLU A 104 -3.71 -11.14 -1.78
CA GLU A 104 -3.70 -12.32 -2.65
C GLU A 104 -2.32 -12.98 -2.77
N THR A 105 -1.24 -12.18 -2.79
CA THR A 105 0.13 -12.69 -2.82
C THR A 105 0.51 -13.26 -1.45
N ARG A 106 0.03 -12.66 -0.35
CA ARG A 106 0.22 -13.18 1.00
C ARG A 106 -0.41 -14.56 1.13
N GLU A 107 -1.63 -14.74 0.63
CA GLU A 107 -2.30 -16.04 0.65
C GLU A 107 -1.52 -17.10 -0.16
N LYS A 108 -1.02 -16.73 -1.34
CA LYS A 108 -0.19 -17.64 -2.16
C LYS A 108 1.12 -18.02 -1.47
N VAL A 109 1.82 -17.04 -0.88
CA VAL A 109 3.07 -17.28 -0.15
C VAL A 109 2.81 -18.15 1.08
N GLU A 110 1.74 -17.90 1.82
CA GLU A 110 1.39 -18.67 3.01
C GLU A 110 1.11 -20.16 2.69
N LYS A 111 0.53 -20.46 1.53
CA LYS A 111 0.30 -21.85 1.07
C LYS A 111 1.59 -22.55 0.60
N ALA A 112 2.54 -21.78 0.08
CA ALA A 112 3.81 -22.29 -0.44
C ALA A 112 4.88 -22.50 0.64
N VAL A 113 4.85 -21.74 1.74
CA VAL A 113 5.81 -21.85 2.83
C VAL A 113 5.48 -23.03 3.75
N PHE A 114 6.50 -23.69 4.25
CA PHE A 114 6.39 -24.78 5.21
C PHE A 114 7.45 -24.66 6.31
N VAL A 115 7.20 -25.37 7.41
CA VAL A 115 8.15 -25.56 8.51
C VAL A 115 8.61 -27.01 8.50
N ILE A 116 9.90 -27.25 8.68
CA ILE A 116 10.44 -28.60 8.91
C ILE A 116 10.29 -28.90 10.40
N VAL A 117 9.69 -30.04 10.71
CA VAL A 117 9.47 -30.48 12.10
C VAL A 117 10.27 -31.75 12.38
N GLU A 118 10.81 -31.85 13.59
CA GLU A 118 11.32 -33.12 14.10
C GLU A 118 10.16 -34.01 14.55
N GLU A 119 10.31 -35.33 14.45
CA GLU A 119 9.32 -36.32 14.93
C GLU A 119 9.35 -36.49 16.47
N ASP A 120 9.87 -35.50 17.21
CA ASP A 120 9.85 -35.50 18.67
C ASP A 120 8.46 -35.15 19.23
N GLU A 121 8.23 -35.38 20.53
CA GLU A 121 6.89 -35.23 21.14
C GLU A 121 6.31 -33.79 21.00
N ASP A 122 7.18 -32.80 20.79
CA ASP A 122 6.82 -31.38 20.71
C ASP A 122 6.74 -30.82 19.28
N PHE A 123 7.07 -31.62 18.24
CA PHE A 123 7.17 -31.20 16.84
C PHE A 123 7.89 -29.86 16.68
N SER A 124 9.09 -29.77 17.25
CA SER A 124 9.82 -28.50 17.26
C SER A 124 10.21 -28.09 15.83
N GLY A 125 9.91 -26.85 15.47
CA GLY A 125 10.23 -26.31 14.15
C GLY A 125 11.72 -26.04 14.02
N VAL A 126 12.41 -26.77 13.15
CA VAL A 126 13.87 -26.71 12.99
C VAL A 126 14.30 -25.82 11.82
N GLY A 127 13.39 -25.58 10.88
CA GLY A 127 13.68 -24.73 9.74
C GLY A 127 12.45 -24.42 8.90
N MET A 128 12.66 -23.64 7.85
CA MET A 128 11.60 -23.27 6.91
C MET A 128 12.06 -23.49 5.48
N GLY A 129 11.08 -23.70 4.61
CA GLY A 129 11.32 -23.76 3.18
C GLY A 129 10.10 -23.30 2.39
N VAL A 130 10.21 -23.38 1.07
CA VAL A 130 9.17 -22.94 0.15
C VAL A 130 9.00 -23.92 -1.01
N PHE A 131 7.75 -24.20 -1.35
CA PHE A 131 7.40 -24.85 -2.61
C PHE A 131 7.56 -23.86 -3.76
N PHE A 132 8.43 -24.17 -4.72
CA PHE A 132 8.62 -23.37 -5.93
C PHE A 132 7.93 -23.98 -7.16
N SER A 133 7.35 -25.17 -7.00
CA SER A 133 6.47 -25.81 -7.98
C SER A 133 5.45 -26.71 -7.24
N PRO A 134 4.44 -27.28 -7.93
CA PRO A 134 3.43 -28.13 -7.28
C PRO A 134 4.00 -29.31 -6.50
N THR A 135 5.16 -29.83 -6.86
CA THR A 135 5.75 -31.02 -6.20
C THR A 135 7.15 -30.79 -5.67
N LEU A 136 7.80 -29.66 -5.96
CA LEU A 136 9.17 -29.40 -5.54
C LEU A 136 9.25 -28.22 -4.58
N ALA A 137 10.05 -28.43 -3.56
CA ALA A 137 10.33 -27.50 -2.49
C ALA A 137 11.83 -27.33 -2.29
N VAL A 138 12.21 -26.18 -1.75
CA VAL A 138 13.59 -25.86 -1.38
C VAL A 138 13.64 -25.42 0.08
N THR A 139 14.68 -25.85 0.77
CA THR A 139 15.07 -25.44 2.13
C THR A 139 16.58 -25.26 2.16
N CYS A 140 17.11 -24.61 3.20
CA CYS A 140 18.54 -24.64 3.46
C CYS A 140 18.99 -26.05 3.88
N ASP A 141 20.21 -26.44 3.51
CA ASP A 141 20.76 -27.76 3.82
C ASP A 141 20.95 -27.95 5.33
N HIS A 142 21.35 -26.89 6.03
CA HIS A 142 21.52 -26.92 7.48
C HIS A 142 20.22 -27.06 8.28
N ASN A 143 19.05 -26.90 7.65
CA ASN A 143 17.77 -27.22 8.30
C ASN A 143 17.54 -28.73 8.38
N LEU A 144 18.32 -29.53 7.65
CA LEU A 144 18.21 -30.98 7.61
C LEU A 144 19.36 -31.63 8.40
N THR A 145 19.00 -32.45 9.37
CA THR A 145 19.96 -33.28 10.13
C THR A 145 20.72 -34.28 9.23
N GLU A 146 21.77 -34.90 9.77
CA GLU A 146 22.56 -35.93 9.07
C GLU A 146 21.74 -37.17 8.69
N GLN A 147 20.59 -37.40 9.34
CA GLN A 147 19.70 -38.53 9.05
C GLN A 147 18.89 -38.32 7.77
N HIS A 148 18.66 -37.05 7.39
CA HIS A 148 17.89 -36.67 6.22
C HIS A 148 18.75 -36.74 4.95
N THR A 149 19.11 -37.96 4.54
CA THR A 149 19.91 -38.23 3.34
C THR A 149 19.06 -38.23 2.07
N VAL A 150 19.68 -38.16 0.88
CA VAL A 150 18.93 -38.26 -0.38
C VAL A 150 18.18 -39.60 -0.44
N GLY A 151 16.87 -39.54 -0.68
CA GLY A 151 15.94 -40.66 -0.64
C GLY A 151 15.23 -40.87 0.71
N SER A 152 15.58 -40.13 1.76
CA SER A 152 14.87 -40.15 3.03
C SER A 152 13.60 -39.30 2.98
N ALA A 153 12.65 -39.60 3.88
CA ALA A 153 11.51 -38.73 4.14
C ALA A 153 11.88 -37.62 5.13
N VAL A 154 11.17 -36.50 5.04
CA VAL A 154 11.19 -35.36 5.98
C VAL A 154 9.75 -34.95 6.21
N LEU A 155 9.38 -34.77 7.49
CA LEU A 155 8.05 -34.30 7.86
C LEU A 155 7.98 -32.77 7.78
N LEU A 156 7.00 -32.26 7.02
CA LEU A 156 6.75 -30.83 6.88
C LEU A 156 5.43 -30.45 7.55
N ALA A 157 5.45 -29.38 8.33
CA ALA A 157 4.26 -28.68 8.79
C ALA A 157 3.87 -27.59 7.80
N LEU A 158 2.66 -27.75 7.26
CA LEU A 158 1.98 -26.80 6.40
C LEU A 158 0.86 -26.12 7.20
N LYS A 159 0.27 -25.06 6.64
CA LYS A 159 -0.80 -24.32 7.33
C LYS A 159 -1.96 -25.21 7.79
N GLU A 160 -2.32 -26.21 6.99
CA GLU A 160 -3.53 -27.02 7.19
C GLU A 160 -3.24 -28.51 7.38
N GLU A 161 -2.00 -28.96 7.17
CA GLU A 161 -1.65 -30.38 7.15
C GLU A 161 -0.18 -30.63 7.52
N MET A 162 0.13 -31.89 7.79
CA MET A 162 1.49 -32.40 7.89
C MET A 162 1.74 -33.33 6.71
N VAL A 163 2.90 -33.26 6.08
CA VAL A 163 3.20 -34.08 4.89
C VAL A 163 4.63 -34.58 4.89
N ASP A 164 4.79 -35.85 4.52
CA ASP A 164 6.10 -36.45 4.26
C ASP A 164 6.56 -36.12 2.84
N VAL A 165 7.78 -35.62 2.72
CA VAL A 165 8.43 -35.34 1.44
C VAL A 165 9.78 -36.04 1.34
N GLU A 166 10.16 -36.41 0.12
CA GLU A 166 11.45 -37.05 -0.14
C GLU A 166 12.55 -36.01 -0.35
N VAL A 167 13.70 -36.18 0.27
CA VAL A 167 14.91 -35.41 -0.06
C VAL A 167 15.47 -35.90 -1.39
N VAL A 168 15.42 -35.08 -2.44
CA VAL A 168 15.89 -35.49 -3.78
C VAL A 168 17.23 -34.90 -4.17
N ALA A 169 17.67 -33.84 -3.50
CA ALA A 169 19.01 -33.29 -3.67
C ALA A 169 19.46 -32.56 -2.40
N ARG A 170 20.77 -32.58 -2.12
CA ARG A 170 21.42 -31.81 -1.06
C ARG A 170 22.71 -31.22 -1.60
N ASN A 171 23.03 -30.00 -1.18
CA ASN A 171 24.28 -29.32 -1.48
C ASN A 171 24.67 -28.46 -0.27
N SER A 172 25.62 -28.94 0.51
CA SER A 172 26.12 -28.26 1.70
C SER A 172 27.03 -27.05 1.39
N GLU A 173 27.60 -26.97 0.19
CA GLU A 173 28.44 -25.84 -0.23
C GLU A 173 27.60 -24.59 -0.52
N LEU A 174 26.47 -24.78 -1.20
CA LEU A 174 25.50 -23.71 -1.52
C LEU A 174 24.34 -23.65 -0.53
N ASP A 175 24.38 -24.49 0.51
CA ASP A 175 23.42 -24.57 1.61
C ASP A 175 21.96 -24.69 1.13
N TYR A 176 21.69 -25.67 0.27
CA TYR A 176 20.31 -25.98 -0.13
C TYR A 176 20.03 -27.48 -0.18
N ALA A 177 18.76 -27.82 0.05
CA ALA A 177 18.20 -29.13 -0.23
C ALA A 177 16.91 -28.98 -1.04
N ILE A 178 16.69 -29.90 -1.97
CA ILE A 178 15.45 -30.00 -2.75
C ILE A 178 14.63 -31.15 -2.19
N LEU A 179 13.37 -30.87 -1.92
CA LEU A 179 12.39 -31.80 -1.40
C LEU A 179 11.32 -32.05 -2.46
N LYS A 180 10.74 -33.25 -2.46
CA LYS A 180 9.72 -33.64 -3.42
C LYS A 180 8.50 -34.26 -2.72
N ALA A 181 7.34 -33.67 -2.96
CA ALA A 181 6.06 -34.23 -2.54
C ALA A 181 5.60 -35.32 -3.53
N SER A 182 4.89 -36.32 -3.02
CA SER A 182 4.34 -37.43 -3.80
C SER A 182 3.16 -37.01 -4.70
N SER A 183 2.43 -35.96 -4.30
CA SER A 183 1.27 -35.43 -5.00
C SER A 183 1.41 -33.92 -5.27
N PRO A 184 0.89 -33.41 -6.40
CA PRO A 184 0.95 -31.99 -6.70
C PRO A 184 0.07 -31.17 -5.75
N ARG A 185 0.62 -30.04 -5.31
CA ARG A 185 -0.02 -29.03 -4.46
C ARG A 185 -0.49 -27.85 -5.31
N ILE A 186 -1.64 -27.28 -4.96
CA ILE A 186 -2.33 -26.20 -5.71
C ILE A 186 -2.01 -24.84 -5.07
#